data_AF-A0A536CHT8-F1
#
_entry.id   AF-A0A536CHT8-F1
#
_cell.length_a   1.000
_cell.length_b   1.000
_cell.length_c   1.000
_cell.angle_alpha   90.00
_cell.angle_beta   90.00
_cell.angle_gamma   90.00
#
_symmetry.space_group_name_H-M   'P 1'
#
loop_
_entity.id
_entity.type
_entity.pdbx_description
1 polymer ?
#
loop_
_entity_poly.entity_id
_entity_poly.type
_entity_poly.pdbx_seq_one_letter_code
_entity_poly.pdbx_strand_id
1 'polypeptide(L)'
;ADRSTTRPSRRTAETSRVDIAPNDPLVMYLMSAPGPVALDGLQLDSPAVRDLRAAGVKLVVPLVSQGELIGTFNLGPHLSDQEYSVDDRRLLDKLAAQAAQFTDWTQSLVSRVAEQVEELQRVERLRRFLAPQVAQVVAHDEKLLESHRREIAAVFCDLRGFTAFSEVAEPEEVMSVLREYHDALGALVFEFEATLERFAGDAILAFFNDPVPCPDPAARAVRMAVAMRERVGELVVDWRKRGHDLDFGVGIALGYATLGRIGFAGRSDYGAVGTVVNLAARLCAEALGGQILLSERAHRLVEDLVEAEPLAPLRLKGFLRPVNAVNVVALRAGQ
;
A
#
# COMPACT_ATOMS: atom_id res chain seq x y z
N ALA A 1 22.56 34.12 -60.50
CA ALA A 1 23.29 32.87 -60.75
C ALA A 1 23.01 31.95 -59.59
N ASP A 2 22.07 31.04 -59.83
CA ASP A 2 21.56 30.03 -58.93
C ASP A 2 22.67 29.02 -58.58
N ARG A 3 22.86 28.73 -57.29
CA ARG A 3 23.71 27.63 -56.82
C ARG A 3 22.92 26.87 -55.76
N SER A 4 22.02 26.04 -56.24
CA SER A 4 21.38 24.95 -55.50
C SER A 4 22.44 23.95 -55.01
N THR A 5 22.85 24.06 -53.75
CA THR A 5 23.59 23.01 -53.04
C THR A 5 22.59 21.98 -52.53
N THR A 6 22.36 20.94 -53.33
CA THR A 6 21.57 19.76 -52.96
C THR A 6 22.29 19.04 -51.81
N ARG A 7 21.78 19.17 -50.58
CA ARG A 7 22.18 18.29 -49.45
C ARG A 7 21.73 16.86 -49.79
N PRO A 8 22.61 15.85 -49.68
CA PRO A 8 22.16 14.46 -49.82
C PRO A 8 21.22 14.13 -48.65
N SER A 9 20.05 13.61 -48.99
CA SER A 9 19.01 13.18 -48.05
C SER A 9 19.58 12.13 -47.09
N ARG A 10 19.55 12.40 -45.79
CA ARG A 10 19.72 11.37 -44.75
C ARG A 10 18.57 10.37 -44.89
N ARG A 11 18.82 9.23 -45.54
CA ARG A 11 18.01 8.03 -45.33
C ARG A 11 18.30 7.58 -43.91
N THR A 12 17.37 7.82 -42.99
CA THR A 12 17.27 7.06 -41.75
C THR A 12 17.08 5.60 -42.16
N ALA A 13 18.11 4.78 -41.99
CA ALA A 13 17.99 3.35 -42.22
C ALA A 13 17.01 2.82 -41.17
N GLU A 14 15.83 2.37 -41.61
CA GLU A 14 14.98 1.53 -40.77
C GLU A 14 15.80 0.30 -40.42
N THR A 15 16.23 0.20 -39.17
CA THR A 15 16.89 -0.99 -38.63
C THR A 15 15.87 -2.12 -38.61
N SER A 16 15.84 -2.91 -39.68
CA SER A 16 15.16 -4.19 -39.71
C SER A 16 15.78 -5.09 -38.64
N ARG A 17 15.01 -5.38 -37.59
CA ARG A 17 15.41 -6.30 -36.53
C ARG A 17 15.52 -7.71 -37.13
N VAL A 18 16.72 -8.29 -37.11
CA VAL A 18 16.95 -9.68 -37.51
C VAL A 18 17.00 -10.52 -36.24
N ASP A 19 16.00 -11.38 -36.03
CA ASP A 19 15.95 -12.26 -34.88
C ASP A 19 16.74 -13.54 -35.18
N ILE A 20 17.79 -13.80 -34.38
CA ILE A 20 18.61 -15.00 -34.49
C ILE A 20 18.02 -16.05 -33.55
N ALA A 21 17.57 -17.19 -34.08
CA ALA A 21 17.05 -18.26 -33.24
C ALA A 21 18.17 -18.84 -32.32
N PRO A 22 17.87 -19.24 -31.08
CA PRO A 22 18.87 -19.80 -30.16
C PRO A 22 19.63 -21.02 -30.69
N ASN A 23 18.98 -21.82 -31.55
CA ASN A 23 19.56 -23.02 -32.17
C ASN A 23 20.21 -22.74 -33.55
N ASP A 24 20.30 -21.48 -33.97
CA ASP A 24 20.91 -21.14 -35.25
C ASP A 24 22.43 -21.40 -35.21
N PRO A 25 23.02 -22.05 -36.24
CA PRO A 25 24.47 -22.32 -36.30
C PRO A 25 25.35 -21.08 -36.12
N LEU A 26 24.84 -19.89 -36.44
CA LEU A 26 25.53 -18.61 -36.25
C LEU A 26 25.83 -18.32 -34.78
N VAL A 27 24.96 -18.72 -33.85
CA VAL A 27 25.13 -18.48 -32.41
C VAL A 27 26.41 -19.16 -31.91
N MET A 28 26.56 -20.46 -32.19
CA MET A 28 27.74 -21.23 -31.79
C MET A 28 29.02 -20.71 -32.45
N TYR A 29 28.93 -20.31 -33.72
CA TYR A 29 30.06 -19.74 -34.45
C TYR A 29 30.54 -18.44 -33.78
N LEU A 30 29.63 -17.50 -33.51
CA LEU A 30 29.92 -16.21 -32.89
C LEU A 30 30.49 -16.33 -31.48
N MET A 31 30.05 -17.33 -30.71
CA MET A 31 30.60 -17.61 -29.37
C MET A 31 32.04 -18.13 -29.42
N SER A 32 32.43 -18.82 -30.49
CA SER A 32 33.78 -19.36 -30.68
C SER A 32 34.73 -18.41 -31.42
N ALA A 33 34.20 -17.33 -32.01
CA ALA A 33 34.98 -16.40 -32.81
C ALA A 33 35.88 -15.52 -31.92
N PRO A 34 37.16 -15.30 -32.30
CA PRO A 34 38.09 -14.50 -31.51
C PRO A 34 37.88 -12.98 -31.61
N GLY A 35 36.75 -12.53 -32.17
CA GLY A 35 36.43 -11.11 -32.39
C GLY A 35 35.41 -10.89 -33.52
N PRO A 36 35.33 -9.67 -34.08
CA PRO A 36 34.40 -9.33 -35.15
C PRO A 36 34.48 -10.25 -36.37
N VAL A 37 33.33 -10.73 -36.81
CA VAL A 37 33.17 -11.67 -37.92
C VAL A 37 32.72 -10.94 -39.18
N ALA A 38 33.53 -11.00 -40.23
CA ALA A 38 33.12 -10.53 -41.55
C ALA A 38 32.14 -11.54 -42.17
N LEU A 39 30.99 -11.07 -42.63
CA LEU A 39 30.02 -11.92 -43.30
C LEU A 39 30.42 -12.23 -44.74
N ASP A 40 31.24 -11.37 -45.34
CA ASP A 40 31.84 -11.61 -46.65
C ASP A 40 32.83 -12.78 -46.54
N GLY A 41 32.53 -13.89 -47.21
CA GLY A 41 33.35 -15.11 -47.16
C GLY A 41 32.97 -16.13 -46.07
N LEU A 42 32.04 -15.81 -45.17
CA LEU A 42 31.55 -16.78 -44.17
C LEU A 42 30.72 -17.89 -44.85
N GLN A 43 31.24 -19.11 -44.88
CA GLN A 43 30.55 -20.29 -45.42
C GLN A 43 29.84 -21.03 -44.29
N LEU A 44 28.71 -20.49 -43.84
CA LEU A 44 27.87 -21.09 -42.81
C LEU A 44 26.43 -21.18 -43.31
N ASP A 45 25.84 -22.39 -43.27
CA ASP A 45 24.42 -22.57 -43.60
C ASP A 45 23.57 -22.17 -42.39
N SER A 46 23.19 -20.89 -42.36
CA SER A 46 22.43 -20.27 -41.29
C SER A 46 21.36 -19.36 -41.90
N PRO A 47 20.07 -19.55 -41.56
CA PRO A 47 19.01 -18.59 -41.89
C PRO A 47 19.37 -17.17 -41.46
N ALA A 48 19.89 -16.97 -40.25
CA ALA A 48 20.29 -15.66 -39.75
C ALA A 48 21.40 -15.01 -40.59
N VAL A 49 22.40 -15.78 -41.06
CA VAL A 49 23.45 -15.24 -41.95
C VAL A 49 22.87 -14.74 -43.27
N ARG A 50 21.86 -15.43 -43.83
CA ARG A 50 21.18 -14.99 -45.06
C ARG A 50 20.43 -13.68 -44.84
N ASP A 51 19.71 -13.57 -43.73
CA ASP A 51 18.92 -12.39 -43.39
C ASP A 51 19.81 -11.17 -43.09
N LEU A 52 20.91 -11.37 -42.37
CA LEU A 52 21.91 -10.32 -42.12
C LEU A 52 22.55 -9.81 -43.42
N ARG A 53 22.88 -10.71 -44.37
CA ARG A 53 23.38 -10.32 -45.69
C ARG A 53 22.34 -9.55 -46.50
N ALA A 54 21.09 -10.00 -46.49
CA ALA A 54 19.99 -9.31 -47.17
C ALA A 54 19.74 -7.91 -46.60
N ALA A 55 19.97 -7.73 -45.29
CA ALA A 55 19.93 -6.44 -44.61
C ALA A 55 21.19 -5.56 -44.86
N GLY A 56 22.15 -6.02 -45.66
CA GLY A 56 23.36 -5.26 -46.00
C GLY A 56 24.43 -5.23 -44.91
N VAL A 57 24.36 -6.14 -43.94
CA VAL A 57 25.38 -6.27 -42.88
C VAL A 57 26.66 -6.87 -43.46
N LYS A 58 27.79 -6.27 -43.12
CA LYS A 58 29.15 -6.66 -43.56
C LYS A 58 29.99 -7.23 -42.43
N LEU A 59 29.82 -6.70 -41.22
CA LEU A 59 30.55 -7.13 -40.04
C LEU A 59 29.58 -7.34 -38.88
N VAL A 60 29.70 -8.50 -38.22
CA VAL A 60 28.95 -8.87 -37.02
C VAL A 60 29.93 -8.91 -35.86
N VAL A 61 29.67 -8.10 -34.84
CA VAL A 61 30.47 -8.07 -33.62
C VAL A 61 29.65 -8.74 -32.52
N PRO A 62 30.10 -9.89 -31.98
CA PRO A 62 29.35 -10.59 -30.95
C PRO A 62 29.44 -9.84 -29.61
N LEU A 63 28.31 -9.70 -28.92
CA LEU A 63 28.23 -9.25 -27.54
C LEU A 63 28.17 -10.50 -26.67
N VAL A 64 29.30 -10.90 -26.09
CA VAL A 64 29.40 -12.08 -25.24
C VAL A 64 29.66 -11.64 -23.81
N SER A 65 28.83 -12.11 -22.88
CA SER A 65 29.06 -11.95 -21.45
C SER A 65 28.95 -13.31 -20.76
N GLN A 66 29.85 -13.59 -19.81
CA GLN A 66 29.86 -14.84 -19.01
C GLN A 66 29.79 -16.15 -19.84
N GLY A 67 30.27 -16.14 -21.08
CA GLY A 67 30.23 -17.30 -21.96
C GLY A 67 28.92 -17.49 -22.73
N GLU A 68 28.02 -16.51 -22.71
CA GLU A 68 26.78 -16.51 -23.50
C GLU A 68 26.73 -15.31 -24.46
N LEU A 69 26.20 -15.53 -25.67
CA LEU A 69 25.97 -14.48 -26.65
C LEU A 69 24.67 -13.72 -26.28
N ILE A 70 24.82 -12.54 -25.69
CA ILE A 70 23.69 -11.70 -25.28
C ILE A 70 23.15 -10.83 -26.42
N GLY A 71 23.87 -10.72 -27.54
CA GLY A 71 23.45 -9.96 -28.71
C GLY A 71 24.54 -9.79 -29.76
N THR A 72 24.27 -8.99 -30.79
CA THR A 72 25.25 -8.65 -31.84
C THR A 72 25.17 -7.17 -32.20
N PHE A 73 26.32 -6.56 -32.49
CA PHE A 73 26.38 -5.29 -33.23
C PHE A 73 26.62 -5.57 -34.71
N ASN A 74 25.66 -5.17 -35.52
CA ASN A 74 25.68 -5.38 -36.96
C ASN A 74 26.08 -4.08 -37.66
N LEU A 75 27.14 -4.15 -38.46
CA LEU A 75 27.70 -3.01 -39.17
C LEU A 75 27.60 -3.24 -40.68
N GLY A 76 27.11 -2.23 -41.40
CA GLY A 76 27.02 -2.22 -42.85
C GLY A 76 28.38 -1.92 -43.52
N PRO A 77 28.40 -1.50 -44.80
CA PRO A 77 29.64 -1.10 -45.47
C PRO A 77 30.26 0.14 -44.80
N HIS A 78 31.59 0.21 -44.84
CA HIS A 78 32.33 1.36 -44.33
C HIS A 78 32.06 2.60 -45.21
N LEU A 79 31.97 3.78 -44.61
CA LEU A 79 31.63 5.03 -45.32
C LEU A 79 32.67 5.44 -46.39
N SER A 80 33.92 4.98 -46.26
CA SER A 80 34.98 5.21 -47.25
C SER A 80 35.04 4.13 -48.33
N ASP A 81 34.08 3.19 -48.36
CA ASP A 81 34.02 2.03 -49.27
C ASP A 81 35.23 1.08 -49.16
N GLN A 82 35.97 1.16 -48.05
CA GLN A 82 37.09 0.28 -47.70
C GLN A 82 36.66 -0.83 -46.74
N GLU A 83 37.41 -1.93 -46.68
CA GLU A 83 37.19 -2.96 -45.66
C GLU A 83 37.56 -2.45 -44.26
N TYR A 84 36.84 -2.95 -43.24
CA TYR A 84 37.16 -2.67 -41.84
C TYR A 84 38.58 -3.13 -41.50
N SER A 85 39.42 -2.19 -41.07
CA SER A 85 40.81 -2.46 -40.72
C SER A 85 40.95 -3.32 -39.46
N VAL A 86 42.16 -3.82 -39.22
CA VAL A 86 42.48 -4.59 -37.99
C VAL A 86 42.26 -3.73 -36.74
N ASP A 87 42.59 -2.44 -36.80
CA ASP A 87 42.42 -1.51 -35.67
C ASP A 87 40.93 -1.20 -35.42
N ASP A 88 40.12 -1.06 -36.47
CA ASP A 88 38.67 -0.87 -36.34
C ASP A 88 38.02 -2.08 -35.68
N ARG A 89 38.38 -3.29 -36.12
CA ARG A 89 37.87 -4.53 -35.52
C ARG A 89 38.28 -4.64 -34.05
N ARG A 90 39.52 -4.29 -33.70
CA ARG A 90 40.00 -4.32 -32.31
C ARG A 90 39.28 -3.30 -31.42
N LEU A 91 38.95 -2.12 -31.94
CA LEU A 91 38.17 -1.12 -31.21
C LEU A 91 36.73 -1.60 -30.98
N LEU A 92 36.10 -2.13 -32.04
CA LEU A 92 34.73 -2.66 -31.97
C LEU A 92 34.62 -3.82 -30.99
N ASP A 93 35.60 -4.70 -30.93
CA ASP A 93 35.66 -5.81 -29.98
C ASP A 93 35.71 -5.30 -28.52
N LYS A 94 36.53 -4.28 -28.24
CA LYS A 94 36.58 -3.65 -26.91
C LYS A 94 35.26 -2.97 -26.54
N LEU A 95 34.63 -2.26 -27.48
CA LEU A 95 33.33 -1.62 -27.26
C LEU A 95 32.23 -2.66 -27.02
N ALA A 96 32.26 -3.76 -27.76
CA ALA A 96 31.36 -4.89 -27.59
C ALA A 96 31.50 -5.52 -26.19
N ALA A 97 32.73 -5.77 -25.74
CA ALA A 97 32.98 -6.28 -24.39
C ALA A 97 32.45 -5.33 -23.29
N GLN A 98 32.63 -4.01 -23.45
CA GLN A 98 32.08 -3.02 -22.51
C GLN A 98 30.55 -2.96 -22.52
N ALA A 99 29.93 -2.99 -23.70
CA ALA A 99 28.49 -2.99 -23.86
C ALA A 99 27.87 -4.27 -23.26
N ALA A 100 28.55 -5.41 -23.39
CA ALA A 100 28.10 -6.66 -22.80
C ALA A 100 28.10 -6.62 -21.27
N GLN A 101 29.18 -6.13 -20.66
CA GLN A 101 29.26 -5.93 -19.21
C GLN A 101 28.20 -4.96 -18.68
N PHE A 102 27.92 -3.88 -19.42
CA PHE A 102 26.90 -2.91 -19.03
C PHE A 102 25.49 -3.52 -19.05
N THR A 103 25.22 -4.41 -20.02
CA THR A 103 23.93 -5.10 -20.14
C THR A 103 23.70 -6.05 -18.97
N ASP A 104 24.72 -6.85 -18.59
CA ASP A 104 24.69 -7.70 -17.40
C ASP A 104 24.43 -6.88 -16.13
N TRP A 105 25.13 -5.76 -15.98
CA TRP A 105 24.95 -4.90 -14.81
C TRP A 105 23.54 -4.31 -14.74
N THR A 106 23.01 -3.88 -15.87
CA THR A 106 21.63 -3.34 -15.97
C THR A 106 20.60 -4.39 -15.59
N GLN A 107 20.72 -5.62 -16.11
CA GLN A 107 19.81 -6.72 -15.77
C GLN A 107 19.92 -7.08 -14.27
N SER A 108 21.13 -7.16 -13.73
CA SER A 108 21.34 -7.45 -12.30
C SER A 108 20.75 -6.37 -11.39
N LEU A 109 20.89 -5.09 -11.76
CA LEU A 109 20.27 -3.98 -11.03
C LEU A 109 18.74 -4.03 -11.10
N VAL A 110 18.17 -4.31 -12.26
CA VAL A 110 16.71 -4.46 -12.43
C VAL A 110 16.18 -5.58 -11.53
N SER A 111 16.84 -6.75 -11.50
CA SER A 111 16.45 -7.86 -10.62
C SER A 111 16.55 -7.49 -9.14
N ARG A 112 17.65 -6.86 -8.71
CA ARG A 112 17.82 -6.44 -7.31
C ARG A 112 16.80 -5.39 -6.89
N VAL A 113 16.47 -4.44 -7.77
CA VAL A 113 15.44 -3.44 -7.50
C VAL A 113 14.07 -4.10 -7.41
N ALA A 114 13.76 -5.06 -8.30
CA ALA A 114 12.49 -5.80 -8.25
C ALA A 114 12.35 -6.59 -6.94
N GLU A 115 13.39 -7.30 -6.51
CA GLU A 115 13.43 -8.03 -5.23
C GLU A 115 13.24 -7.08 -4.03
N GLN A 116 13.94 -5.95 -4.01
CA GLN A 116 13.80 -4.94 -2.95
C GLN A 116 12.39 -4.33 -2.92
N VAL A 117 11.79 -4.07 -4.09
CA VAL A 117 10.42 -3.57 -4.18
C VAL A 117 9.42 -4.61 -3.66
N GLU A 118 9.59 -5.89 -3.99
CA GLU A 118 8.72 -6.96 -3.50
C GLU A 118 8.84 -7.15 -1.97
N GLU A 119 10.07 -7.08 -1.45
CA GLU A 119 10.33 -7.14 -0.01
C GLU A 119 9.70 -5.95 0.73
N LEU A 120 9.86 -4.73 0.19
CA LEU A 120 9.21 -3.53 0.73
C LEU A 120 7.69 -3.63 0.69
N GLN A 121 7.11 -4.12 -0.41
CA GLN A 121 5.66 -4.34 -0.51
C GLN A 121 5.16 -5.41 0.48
N ARG A 122 5.95 -6.45 0.76
CA ARG A 122 5.62 -7.45 1.77
C ARG A 122 5.66 -6.85 3.18
N VAL A 123 6.67 -6.04 3.48
CA VAL A 123 6.76 -5.29 4.74
C VAL A 123 5.64 -4.25 4.83
N GLU A 124 5.22 -3.64 3.73
CA GLU A 124 4.10 -2.68 3.69
C GLU A 124 2.75 -3.37 3.93
N ARG A 125 2.55 -4.58 3.38
CA ARG A 125 1.40 -5.44 3.73
C ARG A 125 1.38 -5.77 5.22
N LEU A 126 2.55 -5.93 5.85
CA LEU A 126 2.68 -6.10 7.29
C LEU A 126 2.53 -4.77 8.07
N ARG A 127 2.83 -3.62 7.45
CA ARG A 127 2.55 -2.29 8.01
C ARG A 127 1.07 -1.93 7.99
N ARG A 128 0.22 -2.56 7.17
CA ARG A 128 -1.25 -2.41 7.28
C ARG A 128 -1.82 -2.88 8.63
N PHE A 129 -1.04 -3.60 9.43
CA PHE A 129 -1.36 -3.89 10.84
C PHE A 129 -1.05 -2.72 11.78
N LEU A 130 -0.47 -1.63 11.27
CA LEU A 130 -0.34 -0.34 11.93
C LEU A 130 -1.29 0.64 11.24
N ALA A 131 -2.08 1.38 12.01
CA ALA A 131 -2.95 2.42 11.46
C ALA A 131 -2.11 3.40 10.60
N PRO A 132 -2.49 3.72 9.35
CA PRO A 132 -1.72 4.60 8.46
C PRO A 132 -1.32 5.93 9.10
N GLN A 133 -2.16 6.45 9.99
CA GLN A 133 -1.95 7.67 10.76
C GLN A 133 -0.70 7.57 11.66
N VAL A 134 -0.45 6.41 12.27
CA VAL A 134 0.75 6.17 13.08
C VAL A 134 1.98 6.07 12.19
N ALA A 135 1.89 5.37 11.05
CA ALA A 135 3.01 5.23 10.12
C ALA A 135 3.47 6.58 9.55
N GLN A 136 2.55 7.47 9.20
CA GLN A 136 2.87 8.82 8.73
C GLN A 136 3.56 9.65 9.82
N VAL A 137 3.10 9.55 11.06
CA VAL A 137 3.70 10.30 12.18
C VAL A 137 5.09 9.78 12.51
N VAL A 138 5.29 8.46 12.55
CA VAL A 138 6.62 7.86 12.79
C VAL A 138 7.63 8.26 11.73
N ALA A 139 7.20 8.47 10.48
CA ALA A 139 8.08 8.95 9.42
C ALA A 139 8.58 10.40 9.64
N HIS A 140 7.87 11.20 10.44
CA HIS A 140 8.20 12.61 10.68
C HIS A 140 8.83 12.86 12.06
N ASP A 141 8.38 12.18 13.12
CA ASP A 141 8.92 12.32 14.48
C ASP A 141 8.72 11.05 15.32
N GLU A 142 9.77 10.27 15.51
CA GLU A 142 9.76 9.07 16.36
C GLU A 142 9.50 9.38 17.84
N LYS A 143 9.72 10.62 18.31
CA LYS A 143 9.48 10.98 19.72
C LYS A 143 8.02 10.88 20.12
N LEU A 144 7.09 10.95 19.16
CA LEU A 144 5.66 10.76 19.43
C LEU A 144 5.35 9.31 19.83
N LEU A 145 6.24 8.34 19.55
CA LEU A 145 6.13 6.98 20.08
C LEU A 145 6.54 6.87 21.56
N GLU A 146 7.24 7.88 22.10
CA GLU A 146 7.53 7.94 23.53
C GLU A 146 6.25 8.18 24.34
N SER A 147 6.26 7.70 25.57
CA SER A 147 5.13 7.85 26.47
C SER A 147 4.86 9.32 26.78
N HIS A 148 3.65 9.79 26.48
CA HIS A 148 3.25 11.16 26.76
C HIS A 148 1.77 11.24 27.15
N ARG A 149 1.38 12.35 27.79
CA ARG A 149 0.01 12.56 28.27
C ARG A 149 -0.72 13.54 27.37
N ARG A 150 -1.88 13.13 26.83
CA ARG A 150 -2.75 14.00 26.02
C ARG A 150 -4.22 13.77 26.36
N GLU A 151 -5.05 14.80 26.17
CA GLU A 151 -6.50 14.64 26.21
C GLU A 151 -7.00 14.11 24.86
N ILE A 152 -7.74 13.00 24.89
CA ILE A 152 -8.27 12.32 23.71
C ILE A 152 -9.77 12.11 23.85
N ALA A 153 -10.46 12.03 22.72
CA ALA A 153 -11.79 11.43 22.65
C ALA A 153 -11.62 9.96 22.28
N ALA A 154 -11.86 9.06 23.22
CA ALA A 154 -11.85 7.62 22.99
C ALA A 154 -13.24 7.16 22.52
N VAL A 155 -13.27 6.35 21.48
CA VAL A 155 -14.47 5.76 20.88
C VAL A 155 -14.32 4.25 20.90
N PHE A 156 -15.30 3.59 21.51
CA PHE A 156 -15.40 2.13 21.53
C PHE A 156 -16.70 1.75 20.83
N CYS A 157 -16.62 0.87 19.85
CA CYS A 157 -17.78 0.36 19.10
C CYS A 157 -17.81 -1.15 19.18
N ASP A 158 -18.99 -1.76 19.24
CA ASP A 158 -19.11 -3.21 19.35
C ASP A 158 -20.50 -3.70 18.91
N LEU A 159 -20.59 -4.87 18.27
CA LEU A 159 -21.86 -5.39 17.76
C LEU A 159 -22.72 -5.98 18.89
N ARG A 160 -24.02 -5.69 18.88
CA ARG A 160 -24.99 -6.33 19.77
C ARG A 160 -25.42 -7.66 19.14
N GLY A 161 -25.56 -8.70 19.95
CA GLY A 161 -25.98 -10.03 19.50
C GLY A 161 -24.87 -10.87 18.86
N PHE A 162 -23.67 -10.33 18.65
CA PHE A 162 -22.60 -11.00 17.92
C PHE A 162 -22.11 -12.29 18.59
N THR A 163 -21.92 -12.31 19.91
CA THR A 163 -21.49 -13.53 20.61
C THR A 163 -22.49 -14.67 20.38
N ALA A 164 -23.79 -14.42 20.56
CA ALA A 164 -24.83 -15.42 20.32
C ALA A 164 -24.89 -15.88 18.86
N PHE A 165 -24.73 -14.94 17.92
CA PHE A 165 -24.61 -15.25 16.49
C PHE A 165 -23.40 -16.16 16.22
N SER A 166 -22.23 -15.84 16.77
CA SER A 166 -20.98 -16.58 16.54
C SER A 166 -20.96 -17.99 17.13
N GLU A 167 -21.83 -18.28 18.11
CA GLU A 167 -21.97 -19.63 18.68
C GLU A 167 -22.73 -20.59 17.74
N VAL A 168 -23.58 -20.08 16.87
CA VAL A 168 -24.49 -20.89 16.04
C VAL A 168 -24.23 -20.79 14.55
N ALA A 169 -23.60 -19.71 14.09
CA ALA A 169 -23.28 -19.48 12.69
C ALA A 169 -22.02 -20.25 12.26
N GLU A 170 -21.96 -20.59 10.97
CA GLU A 170 -20.75 -21.20 10.42
C GLU A 170 -19.58 -20.19 10.43
N PRO A 171 -18.32 -20.64 10.63
CA PRO A 171 -17.17 -19.74 10.68
C PRO A 171 -17.05 -18.81 9.45
N GLU A 172 -17.43 -19.29 8.27
CA GLU A 172 -17.43 -18.52 7.03
C GLU A 172 -18.43 -17.36 7.07
N GLU A 173 -19.60 -17.55 7.69
CA GLU A 173 -20.62 -16.53 7.88
C GLU A 173 -20.16 -15.49 8.90
N VAL A 174 -19.59 -15.94 10.02
CA VAL A 174 -18.99 -15.05 11.03
C VAL A 174 -17.93 -14.17 10.39
N MET A 175 -17.04 -14.76 9.60
CA MET A 175 -15.99 -14.02 8.89
C MET A 175 -16.56 -13.08 7.82
N SER A 176 -17.71 -13.41 7.19
CA SER A 176 -18.37 -12.50 6.24
C SER A 176 -18.94 -11.27 6.94
N VAL A 177 -19.67 -11.46 8.05
CA VAL A 177 -20.22 -10.37 8.85
C VAL A 177 -19.11 -9.46 9.35
N LEU A 178 -18.02 -10.03 9.88
CA LEU A 178 -16.87 -9.25 10.34
C LEU A 178 -16.21 -8.44 9.22
N ARG A 179 -16.03 -9.03 8.03
CA ARG A 179 -15.47 -8.29 6.88
C ARG A 179 -16.36 -7.14 6.46
N GLU A 180 -17.66 -7.37 6.29
CA GLU A 180 -18.64 -6.34 5.91
C GLU A 180 -18.64 -5.18 6.93
N TYR A 181 -18.60 -5.52 8.23
CA TYR A 181 -18.53 -4.56 9.32
C TYR A 181 -17.20 -3.79 9.37
N HIS A 182 -16.06 -4.47 9.24
CA HIS A 182 -14.73 -3.84 9.25
C HIS A 182 -14.50 -2.95 8.03
N ASP A 183 -14.98 -3.34 6.85
CA ASP A 183 -14.88 -2.54 5.62
C ASP A 183 -15.71 -1.26 5.75
N ALA A 184 -16.93 -1.37 6.29
CA ALA A 184 -17.81 -0.22 6.51
C ALA A 184 -17.24 0.78 7.53
N LEU A 185 -16.77 0.29 8.68
CA LEU A 185 -16.29 1.16 9.75
C LEU A 185 -14.86 1.65 9.54
N GLY A 186 -14.00 0.83 8.92
CA GLY A 186 -12.62 1.20 8.61
C GLY A 186 -12.52 2.40 7.68
N ALA A 187 -13.42 2.49 6.69
CA ALA A 187 -13.52 3.66 5.82
C ALA A 187 -13.85 4.94 6.61
N LEU A 188 -14.79 4.87 7.55
CA LEU A 188 -15.19 6.00 8.40
C LEU A 188 -14.09 6.41 9.38
N VAL A 189 -13.38 5.46 9.98
CA VAL A 189 -12.23 5.76 10.85
C VAL A 189 -11.19 6.59 10.09
N PHE A 190 -10.93 6.24 8.82
CA PHE A 190 -10.02 6.99 7.98
C PHE A 190 -10.59 8.36 7.57
N GLU A 191 -11.85 8.41 7.14
CA GLU A 191 -12.53 9.65 6.70
C GLU A 191 -12.56 10.72 7.79
N PHE A 192 -12.82 10.34 9.03
CA PHE A 192 -12.87 11.27 10.16
C PHE A 192 -11.49 11.55 10.78
N GLU A 193 -10.43 10.93 10.26
CA GLU A 193 -9.05 11.03 10.75
C GLU A 193 -8.89 10.54 12.19
N ALA A 194 -9.67 9.52 12.58
CA ALA A 194 -9.47 8.82 13.84
C ALA A 194 -8.23 7.93 13.77
N THR A 195 -7.55 7.81 14.91
CA THR A 195 -6.47 6.83 15.07
C THR A 195 -7.06 5.52 15.52
N LEU A 196 -7.02 4.52 14.65
CA LEU A 196 -7.41 3.16 14.99
C LEU A 196 -6.36 2.55 15.92
N GLU A 197 -6.77 2.14 17.12
CA GLU A 197 -5.89 1.37 18.01
C GLU A 197 -5.90 -0.10 17.64
N ARG A 198 -7.10 -0.71 17.59
CA ARG A 198 -7.25 -2.14 17.27
C ARG A 198 -8.67 -2.50 16.86
N PHE A 199 -8.76 -3.56 16.07
CA PHE A 199 -9.92 -4.43 15.97
C PHE A 199 -9.74 -5.62 16.93
N ALA A 200 -10.80 -6.01 17.63
CA ALA A 200 -10.84 -7.19 18.48
C ALA A 200 -12.15 -7.95 18.24
N GLY A 201 -12.19 -8.74 17.16
CA GLY A 201 -13.43 -9.33 16.68
C GLY A 201 -14.37 -8.25 16.16
N ASP A 202 -15.55 -8.15 16.75
CA ASP A 202 -16.59 -7.14 16.51
C ASP A 202 -16.34 -5.80 17.24
N ALA A 203 -15.39 -5.78 18.19
CA ALA A 203 -15.03 -4.58 18.90
C ALA A 203 -14.00 -3.73 18.13
N ILE A 204 -14.19 -2.40 18.16
CA ILE A 204 -13.28 -1.40 17.62
C ILE A 204 -12.94 -0.41 18.71
N LEU A 205 -11.65 -0.13 18.87
CA LEU A 205 -11.16 0.98 19.68
C LEU A 205 -10.41 1.96 18.79
N ALA A 206 -10.88 3.21 18.79
CA ALA A 206 -10.25 4.32 18.11
C ALA A 206 -10.23 5.56 19.01
N PHE A 207 -9.38 6.52 18.70
CA PHE A 207 -9.35 7.79 19.42
C PHE A 207 -8.94 8.96 18.53
N PHE A 208 -9.30 10.16 18.97
CA PHE A 208 -8.98 11.43 18.32
C PHE A 208 -7.98 12.25 19.13
N ASN A 209 -7.40 13.25 18.47
CA ASN A 209 -6.43 14.20 18.98
C ASN A 209 -5.02 13.63 19.20
N ASP A 210 -4.78 12.39 18.81
CA ASP A 210 -3.47 11.78 18.91
C ASP A 210 -3.30 10.61 17.93
N PRO A 211 -2.14 10.42 17.27
CA PRO A 211 -1.01 11.35 17.25
C PRO A 211 -1.32 12.63 16.44
N VAL A 212 -2.32 12.57 15.56
CA VAL A 212 -2.80 13.71 14.76
C VAL A 212 -3.60 14.66 15.65
N PRO A 213 -3.16 15.93 15.82
CA PRO A 213 -3.91 16.91 16.60
C PRO A 213 -5.30 17.16 16.00
N CYS A 214 -6.30 17.21 16.87
CA CYS A 214 -7.69 17.44 16.52
C CYS A 214 -8.24 18.53 17.44
N PRO A 215 -8.55 19.74 16.95
CA PRO A 215 -9.05 20.84 17.79
C PRO A 215 -10.37 20.52 18.51
N ASP A 216 -11.22 19.73 17.88
CA ASP A 216 -12.59 19.42 18.30
C ASP A 216 -12.84 17.90 18.42
N PRO A 217 -12.06 17.16 19.23
CA PRO A 217 -12.04 15.70 19.18
C PRO A 217 -13.36 15.06 19.62
N ALA A 218 -14.09 15.69 20.55
CA ALA A 218 -15.42 15.22 20.94
C ALA A 218 -16.45 15.37 19.81
N ALA A 219 -16.42 16.48 19.08
CA ALA A 219 -17.34 16.73 17.96
C ALA A 219 -17.08 15.74 16.81
N ARG A 220 -15.82 15.57 16.41
CA ARG A 220 -15.45 14.58 15.39
C ARG A 220 -15.80 13.15 15.79
N ALA A 221 -15.54 12.76 17.04
CA ALA A 221 -15.90 11.45 17.56
C ALA A 221 -17.40 11.17 17.46
N VAL A 222 -18.24 12.16 17.81
CA VAL A 222 -19.68 12.00 17.72
C VAL A 222 -20.17 11.96 16.27
N ARG A 223 -19.66 12.82 15.38
CA ARG A 223 -20.02 12.79 13.96
C ARG A 223 -19.65 11.43 13.33
N MET A 224 -18.44 10.93 13.63
CA MET A 224 -18.02 9.60 13.21
C MET A 224 -18.99 8.53 13.73
N ALA A 225 -19.29 8.53 15.03
CA ALA A 225 -20.17 7.52 15.62
C ALA A 225 -21.60 7.53 15.03
N VAL A 226 -22.15 8.71 14.72
CA VAL A 226 -23.45 8.82 14.04
C VAL A 226 -23.38 8.25 12.63
N ALA A 227 -22.34 8.58 11.85
CA ALA A 227 -22.13 8.02 10.52
C ALA A 227 -21.92 6.49 10.57
N MET A 228 -21.21 5.99 11.58
CA MET A 228 -21.03 4.55 11.81
C MET A 228 -22.36 3.86 12.10
N ARG A 229 -23.20 4.45 12.95
CA ARG A 229 -24.54 3.92 13.26
C ARG A 229 -25.42 3.87 12.02
N GLU A 230 -25.43 4.91 11.20
CA GLU A 230 -26.20 4.94 9.95
C GLU A 230 -25.73 3.85 8.99
N ARG A 231 -24.40 3.75 8.77
CA ARG A 231 -23.82 2.75 7.89
C ARG A 231 -24.06 1.31 8.36
N VAL A 232 -23.92 1.05 9.65
CA VAL A 232 -24.22 -0.28 10.21
C VAL A 232 -25.72 -0.56 10.18
N GLY A 233 -26.57 0.46 10.32
CA GLY A 233 -28.01 0.34 10.14
C GLY A 233 -28.39 -0.23 8.76
N GLU A 234 -27.67 0.14 7.70
CA GLU A 234 -27.84 -0.45 6.37
C GLU A 234 -27.45 -1.93 6.34
N LEU A 235 -26.31 -2.29 6.95
CA LEU A 235 -25.86 -3.69 7.05
C LEU A 235 -26.81 -4.56 7.86
N VAL A 236 -27.36 -4.02 8.95
CA VAL A 236 -28.32 -4.70 9.83
C VAL A 236 -29.57 -5.11 9.05
N VAL A 237 -30.04 -4.30 8.10
CA VAL A 237 -31.17 -4.67 7.23
C VAL A 237 -30.86 -5.93 6.42
N ASP A 238 -29.64 -6.05 5.88
CA ASP A 238 -29.23 -7.20 5.09
C ASP A 238 -28.85 -8.43 5.94
N TRP A 239 -28.29 -8.22 7.13
CA TRP A 239 -28.05 -9.28 8.12
C TRP A 239 -29.36 -9.89 8.60
N ARG A 240 -30.39 -9.06 8.87
CA ARG A 240 -31.72 -9.56 9.25
C ARG A 240 -32.37 -10.40 8.16
N LYS A 241 -32.19 -10.05 6.87
CA LYS A 241 -32.66 -10.89 5.74
C LYS A 241 -31.98 -12.26 5.70
N ARG A 242 -30.75 -12.36 6.19
CA ARG A 242 -29.99 -13.62 6.37
C ARG A 242 -30.32 -14.35 7.68
N GLY A 243 -31.22 -13.80 8.50
CA GLY A 243 -31.62 -14.37 9.78
C GLY A 243 -30.71 -14.03 10.95
N HIS A 244 -29.82 -13.04 10.80
CA HIS A 244 -28.94 -12.60 11.88
C HIS A 244 -29.54 -11.40 12.60
N ASP A 245 -29.74 -11.51 13.91
CA ASP A 245 -30.18 -10.41 14.77
C ASP A 245 -28.96 -9.72 15.38
N LEU A 246 -28.45 -8.73 14.65
CA LEU A 246 -27.28 -7.95 15.00
C LEU A 246 -27.66 -6.47 15.08
N ASP A 247 -27.00 -5.74 15.97
CA ASP A 247 -27.13 -4.29 16.07
C ASP A 247 -25.79 -3.66 16.47
N PHE A 248 -25.76 -2.35 16.70
CA PHE A 248 -24.55 -1.57 16.90
C PHE A 248 -24.61 -0.75 18.19
N GLY A 249 -23.56 -0.80 19.00
CA GLY A 249 -23.43 0.03 20.20
C GLY A 249 -22.14 0.84 20.17
N VAL A 250 -22.18 2.08 20.66
CA VAL A 250 -21.00 2.95 20.76
C VAL A 250 -20.92 3.59 22.14
N GLY A 251 -19.70 3.67 22.68
CA GLY A 251 -19.35 4.45 23.86
C GLY A 251 -18.26 5.46 23.56
N ILE A 252 -18.47 6.71 23.97
CA ILE A 252 -17.53 7.81 23.73
C ILE A 252 -17.20 8.50 25.05
N ALA A 253 -15.91 8.70 25.30
CA ALA A 253 -15.43 9.44 26.46
C ALA A 253 -14.30 10.40 26.11
N LEU A 254 -14.34 11.60 26.69
CA LEU A 254 -13.27 12.58 26.62
C LEU A 254 -12.48 12.61 27.93
N GLY A 255 -11.16 12.67 27.83
CA GLY A 255 -10.29 12.81 29.00
C GLY A 255 -8.82 12.52 28.71
N TYR A 256 -7.98 12.69 29.73
CA TYR A 256 -6.55 12.43 29.60
C TYR A 256 -6.23 10.93 29.59
N ALA A 257 -5.34 10.54 28.68
CA ALA A 257 -4.70 9.25 28.62
C ALA A 257 -3.18 9.41 28.50
N THR A 258 -2.47 8.33 28.82
CA THR A 258 -1.06 8.16 28.46
C THR A 258 -1.00 7.40 27.14
N LEU A 259 -0.37 7.99 26.13
CA LEU A 259 -0.23 7.41 24.80
C LEU A 259 1.24 7.12 24.49
N GLY A 260 1.46 6.22 23.55
CA GLY A 260 2.78 5.87 23.06
C GLY A 260 2.87 4.42 22.64
N ARG A 261 4.09 3.92 22.50
CA ARG A 261 4.37 2.53 22.18
C ARG A 261 4.08 1.61 23.38
N ILE A 262 3.16 0.67 23.21
CA ILE A 262 2.78 -0.34 24.20
C ILE A 262 3.16 -1.72 23.66
N GLY A 263 3.94 -2.50 24.42
CA GLY A 263 4.33 -3.86 24.02
C GLY A 263 5.69 -4.28 24.56
N PHE A 264 6.30 -5.27 23.90
CA PHE A 264 7.61 -5.82 24.25
C PHE A 264 8.52 -5.94 23.02
N ALA A 265 9.78 -6.35 23.23
CA ALA A 265 10.74 -6.56 22.16
C ALA A 265 10.24 -7.65 21.18
N GLY A 266 9.72 -7.23 20.02
CA GLY A 266 9.18 -8.10 18.97
C GLY A 266 7.72 -7.84 18.60
N ARG A 267 6.94 -7.16 19.45
CA ARG A 267 5.58 -6.73 19.12
C ARG A 267 5.22 -5.49 19.90
N SER A 268 4.82 -4.44 19.20
CA SER A 268 4.37 -3.20 19.82
C SER A 268 3.25 -2.57 19.02
N ASP A 269 2.26 -2.06 19.72
CA ASP A 269 1.17 -1.27 19.17
C ASP A 269 1.36 0.19 19.62
N TYR A 270 0.80 1.12 18.86
CA TYR A 270 0.55 2.47 19.36
C TYR A 270 -0.83 2.50 19.98
N GLY A 271 -0.97 2.99 21.21
CA GLY A 271 -2.27 2.97 21.87
C GLY A 271 -2.36 3.91 23.07
N ALA A 272 -3.56 3.92 23.66
CA ALA A 272 -3.88 4.77 24.80
C ALA A 272 -4.15 3.94 26.06
N VAL A 273 -3.55 4.35 27.18
CA VAL A 273 -3.81 3.79 28.51
C VAL A 273 -4.36 4.87 29.40
N GLY A 274 -5.56 4.66 29.96
CA GLY A 274 -6.13 5.57 30.93
C GLY A 274 -7.59 5.27 31.26
N THR A 275 -8.09 5.92 32.31
CA THR A 275 -9.48 5.79 32.74
C THR A 275 -10.47 6.20 31.64
N VAL A 276 -10.10 7.11 30.73
CA VAL A 276 -10.95 7.52 29.61
C VAL A 276 -11.25 6.38 28.64
N VAL A 277 -10.26 5.53 28.32
CA VAL A 277 -10.42 4.37 27.44
C VAL A 277 -11.35 3.35 28.10
N ASN A 278 -11.14 3.09 29.40
CA ASN A 278 -12.02 2.22 30.18
C ASN A 278 -13.44 2.77 30.24
N LEU A 279 -13.61 4.09 30.39
CA LEU A 279 -14.93 4.72 30.42
C LEU A 279 -15.66 4.52 29.08
N ALA A 280 -15.00 4.78 27.95
CA ALA A 280 -15.58 4.57 26.62
C ALA A 280 -16.03 3.11 26.43
N ALA A 281 -15.17 2.15 26.80
CA ALA A 281 -15.51 0.72 26.72
C ALA A 281 -16.70 0.34 27.62
N ARG A 282 -16.80 0.90 28.83
CA ARG A 282 -17.93 0.65 29.74
C ARG A 282 -19.22 1.30 29.26
N LEU A 283 -19.15 2.49 28.68
CA LEU A 283 -20.31 3.13 28.04
C LEU A 283 -20.79 2.29 26.84
N CYS A 284 -19.89 1.80 26.01
CA CYS A 284 -20.26 0.94 24.88
C CYS A 284 -20.95 -0.35 25.34
N ALA A 285 -20.49 -0.94 26.45
CA ALA A 285 -21.08 -2.15 26.99
C ALA A 285 -22.52 -1.96 27.53
N GLU A 286 -22.85 -0.76 28.01
CA GLU A 286 -24.21 -0.40 28.47
C GLU A 286 -25.12 0.09 27.32
N ALA A 287 -24.55 0.38 26.15
CA ALA A 287 -25.31 0.84 24.99
C ALA A 287 -26.22 -0.28 24.46
N LEU A 288 -27.50 0.02 24.27
CA LEU A 288 -28.43 -0.84 23.54
C LEU A 288 -28.19 -0.73 22.02
N GLY A 289 -28.87 -1.58 21.24
CA GLY A 289 -28.83 -1.52 19.78
C GLY A 289 -29.16 -0.12 19.24
N GLY A 290 -28.31 0.40 18.38
CA GLY A 290 -28.37 1.74 17.79
C GLY A 290 -27.98 2.89 18.73
N GLN A 291 -27.60 2.63 19.99
CA GLN A 291 -27.28 3.70 20.94
C GLN A 291 -25.82 4.15 20.86
N ILE A 292 -25.64 5.45 21.08
CA ILE A 292 -24.33 6.10 21.18
C ILE A 292 -24.28 6.78 22.54
N LEU A 293 -23.60 6.16 23.50
CA LEU A 293 -23.50 6.69 24.86
C LEU A 293 -22.27 7.60 25.01
N LEU A 294 -22.52 8.83 25.44
CA LEU A 294 -21.51 9.88 25.56
C LEU A 294 -21.30 10.26 27.03
N SER A 295 -20.04 10.33 27.47
CA SER A 295 -19.73 10.78 28.83
C SER A 295 -20.10 12.25 29.05
N GLU A 296 -20.46 12.62 30.27
CA GLU A 296 -20.85 14.00 30.62
C GLU A 296 -19.81 15.07 30.21
N ARG A 297 -18.51 14.77 30.30
CA ARG A 297 -17.46 15.70 29.88
C ARG A 297 -17.48 15.94 28.37
N ALA A 298 -17.68 14.88 27.59
CA ALA A 298 -17.73 14.99 26.14
C ALA A 298 -19.02 15.68 25.69
N HIS A 299 -20.17 15.35 26.32
CA HIS A 299 -21.46 15.97 26.03
C HIS A 299 -21.44 17.49 26.19
N ARG A 300 -20.83 18.00 27.26
CA ARG A 300 -20.70 19.46 27.48
C ARG A 300 -19.99 20.22 26.36
N LEU A 301 -19.14 19.56 25.56
CA LEU A 301 -18.45 20.19 24.44
C LEU A 301 -19.22 20.10 23.12
N VAL A 302 -20.29 19.30 23.06
CA VAL A 302 -21.05 19.04 21.84
C VAL A 302 -22.56 19.24 22.04
N GLU A 303 -22.98 19.84 23.14
CA GLU A 303 -24.40 20.04 23.49
C GLU A 303 -25.17 20.80 22.40
N ASP A 304 -24.51 21.75 21.73
CA ASP A 304 -25.07 22.50 20.61
C ASP A 304 -25.07 21.73 19.27
N LEU A 305 -24.28 20.65 19.19
CA LEU A 305 -24.14 19.82 18.00
C LEU A 305 -25.14 18.65 17.97
N VAL A 306 -25.61 18.19 19.14
CA VAL A 306 -26.37 16.93 19.25
C VAL A 306 -27.75 17.11 19.87
N GLU A 307 -28.68 16.28 19.41
CA GLU A 307 -29.89 15.93 20.15
C GLU A 307 -29.56 14.73 21.04
N ALA A 308 -29.71 14.88 22.35
CA ALA A 308 -29.32 13.86 23.30
C ALA A 308 -30.39 13.62 24.36
N GLU A 309 -30.53 12.36 24.76
CA GLU A 309 -31.42 11.91 25.83
C GLU A 309 -30.61 11.60 27.09
N PRO A 310 -30.98 12.14 28.26
CA PRO A 310 -30.28 11.82 29.50
C PRO A 310 -30.56 10.38 29.94
N LEU A 311 -29.53 9.68 30.41
CA LEU A 311 -29.69 8.39 31.07
C LEU A 311 -29.74 8.54 32.59
N ALA A 312 -30.35 7.55 33.26
CA ALA A 312 -30.13 7.37 34.68
C ALA A 312 -28.62 7.12 34.95
N PRO A 313 -28.07 7.61 36.08
CA PRO A 313 -26.66 7.42 36.40
C PRO A 313 -26.25 5.94 36.38
N LEU A 314 -25.23 5.63 35.56
CA LEU A 314 -24.78 4.27 35.31
C LEU A 314 -23.76 3.81 36.36
N ARG A 315 -23.92 2.60 36.91
CA ARG A 315 -22.95 1.99 37.82
C ARG A 315 -21.97 1.12 37.02
N LEU A 316 -20.88 1.72 36.57
CA LEU A 316 -19.90 1.06 35.71
C LEU A 316 -18.82 0.32 36.53
N LYS A 317 -18.45 -0.88 36.08
CA LYS A 317 -17.37 -1.67 36.69
C LYS A 317 -16.06 -0.87 36.72
N GLY A 318 -15.48 -0.73 37.92
CA GLY A 318 -14.22 -0.01 38.14
C GLY A 318 -14.38 1.49 38.43
N PHE A 319 -15.62 2.01 38.45
CA PHE A 319 -15.91 3.39 38.81
C PHE A 319 -16.56 3.44 40.20
N LEU A 320 -15.99 4.23 41.11
CA LEU A 320 -16.46 4.34 42.50
C LEU A 320 -17.80 5.08 42.62
N ARG A 321 -18.06 6.03 41.72
CA ARG A 321 -19.27 6.85 41.71
C ARG A 321 -20.09 6.51 40.46
N PRO A 322 -21.43 6.60 40.52
CA PRO A 322 -22.27 6.56 39.33
C PRO A 322 -21.79 7.57 38.29
N VAL A 323 -21.85 7.17 37.03
CA VAL A 323 -21.39 7.95 35.89
C VAL A 323 -22.60 8.50 35.14
N ASN A 324 -22.62 9.81 34.91
CA ASN A 324 -23.62 10.43 34.05
C ASN A 324 -23.22 10.25 32.58
N ALA A 325 -24.20 9.86 31.78
CA ALA A 325 -24.06 9.71 30.34
C ALA A 325 -25.36 10.14 29.66
N VAL A 326 -25.25 10.43 28.36
CA VAL A 326 -26.39 10.72 27.50
C VAL A 326 -26.36 9.82 26.27
N ASN A 327 -27.52 9.50 25.70
CA ASN A 327 -27.63 8.82 24.42
C ASN A 327 -27.76 9.88 23.33
N VAL A 328 -26.88 9.85 22.32
CA VAL A 328 -26.97 10.73 21.17
C VAL A 328 -28.02 10.18 20.19
N VAL A 329 -29.11 10.92 20.02
CA VAL A 329 -30.21 10.57 19.12
C VAL A 329 -29.87 10.98 17.70
N ALA A 330 -29.46 12.22 17.48
CA ALA A 330 -29.13 12.74 16.15
C ALA A 330 -28.15 13.91 16.22
N LEU A 331 -27.58 14.28 15.08
CA LEU A 331 -26.92 15.58 14.92
C LEU A 331 -28.00 16.64 14.68
N ARG A 332 -27.87 17.81 15.32
CA ARG A 332 -28.77 18.94 15.07
C ARG A 332 -28.53 19.45 13.65
N ALA A 333 -29.61 19.70 12.91
CA ALA A 333 -29.52 20.32 11.58
C ALA A 333 -29.01 21.76 11.72
N GLY A 334 -27.74 22.03 11.36
CA GLY A 334 -27.24 23.41 11.35
C GLY A 334 -25.74 23.67 11.46
N GLN A 335 -24.84 22.68 11.40
CA GLN A 335 -23.37 22.91 11.32
C GLN A 335 -22.63 21.83 10.54
#